data_AF-A0A829Y514-F1
#
_entry.id   AF-A0A829Y514-F1
#
_cell.length_a   1.000
_cell.length_b   1.000
_cell.length_c   1.000
_cell.angle_alpha   90.00
_cell.angle_beta   90.00
_cell.angle_gamma   90.00
#
_symmetry.space_group_name_H-M   'P 1'
#
loop_
_entity.id
_entity.type
_entity.pdbx_description
1 polymer ?
#
loop_
_entity_poly.entity_id
_entity_poly.type
_entity_poly.pdbx_seq_one_letter_code
_entity_poly.pdbx_strand_id
1 'polypeptide(L)'
;MATVTRVQTGVRLEARLLNVLKALAALKNTSLGDLLEGIVLHAFEGEQAFSAPTLAQIAELKKIYGLDLTAADSHQLVETERAVRATAKRPAATAKRRSGRNRS
;
A
#
# COMPACT_ATOMS: atom_id res chain seq x y z
N MET A 1 -27.10 -6.06 2.08
CA MET A 1 -25.81 -5.46 2.45
C MET A 1 -25.06 -6.48 3.29
N ALA A 2 -23.81 -6.78 2.94
CA ALA A 2 -22.97 -7.62 3.80
C ALA A 2 -22.42 -6.76 4.95
N THR A 3 -22.41 -7.31 6.16
CA THR A 3 -21.74 -6.68 7.31
C THR A 3 -20.25 -7.03 7.26
N VAL A 4 -19.40 -6.05 7.55
CA VAL A 4 -17.94 -6.23 7.47
C VAL A 4 -17.25 -5.65 8.70
N THR A 5 -16.17 -6.31 9.14
CA THR A 5 -15.24 -5.79 10.14
C THR A 5 -13.98 -5.34 9.45
N ARG A 6 -13.59 -4.07 9.66
CA ARG A 6 -12.35 -3.52 9.09
C ARG A 6 -11.20 -3.59 10.08
N VAL A 7 -10.03 -4.01 9.60
CA VAL A 7 -8.79 -4.10 10.37
C VAL A 7 -7.72 -3.26 9.69
N GLN A 8 -6.95 -2.50 10.47
CA GLN A 8 -5.82 -1.72 9.95
C GLN A 8 -4.63 -2.64 9.69
N THR A 9 -4.04 -2.52 8.50
CA THR A 9 -2.89 -3.33 8.09
C THR A 9 -1.60 -2.50 8.09
N GLY A 10 -0.48 -3.15 8.40
CA GLY A 10 0.86 -2.56 8.40
C GLY A 10 1.70 -2.93 7.18
N VAL A 11 1.06 -3.23 6.04
CA VAL A 11 1.74 -3.74 4.85
C VAL A 11 2.62 -2.67 4.19
N ARG A 12 3.70 -3.12 3.54
CA ARG A 12 4.51 -2.29 2.67
C ARG A 12 4.13 -2.51 1.22
N LEU A 13 4.13 -1.43 0.47
CA LEU A 13 3.83 -1.41 -0.95
C LEU A 13 4.91 -0.62 -1.67
N GLU A 14 5.12 -0.92 -2.95
CA GLU A 14 5.97 -0.09 -3.80
C GLU A 14 5.37 1.33 -3.90
N ALA A 15 6.23 2.33 -3.78
CA ALA A 15 5.80 3.71 -3.56
C ALA A 15 5.02 4.30 -4.74
N ARG A 16 5.45 4.03 -5.98
CA ARG A 16 4.80 4.53 -7.19
C ARG A 16 3.46 3.84 -7.42
N LEU A 17 3.38 2.53 -7.18
CA LEU A 17 2.15 1.75 -7.20
C LEU A 17 1.13 2.29 -6.20
N LEU A 18 1.56 2.58 -4.96
CA LEU A 18 0.68 3.20 -3.97
C LEU A 18 0.18 4.58 -4.42
N ASN A 19 1.00 5.38 -5.07
CA ASN A 19 0.59 6.69 -5.59
C ASN A 19 -0.44 6.54 -6.72
N VAL A 20 -0.24 5.60 -7.65
CA VAL A 20 -1.22 5.28 -8.71
C VAL A 20 -2.55 4.84 -8.09
N LEU A 21 -2.52 3.94 -7.10
CA LEU A 21 -3.73 3.46 -6.42
C LEU A 21 -4.48 4.59 -5.70
N LYS A 22 -3.76 5.47 -4.98
CA LYS A 22 -4.36 6.62 -4.30
C LYS A 22 -4.99 7.61 -5.28
N ALA A 23 -4.31 7.91 -6.38
CA ALA A 23 -4.83 8.81 -7.41
C ALA A 23 -6.06 8.23 -8.11
N LEU A 24 -6.06 6.91 -8.40
CA LEU A 24 -7.22 6.23 -8.96
C LEU A 24 -8.41 6.24 -7.99
N ALA A 25 -8.17 5.97 -6.70
CA ALA A 25 -9.21 6.01 -5.67
C ALA A 25 -9.86 7.40 -5.59
N ALA A 26 -9.05 8.46 -5.61
CA ALA A 26 -9.53 9.84 -5.66
C ALA A 26 -10.35 10.12 -6.93
N LEU A 27 -9.87 9.69 -8.10
CA LEU A 27 -10.58 9.87 -9.37
C LEU A 27 -11.95 9.17 -9.40
N LYS A 28 -12.09 8.05 -8.71
CA LYS A 28 -13.32 7.25 -8.63
C LYS A 28 -14.19 7.57 -7.41
N ASN A 29 -13.81 8.57 -6.60
CA ASN A 29 -14.48 8.94 -5.35
C ASN A 29 -14.70 7.75 -4.40
N THR A 30 -13.71 6.86 -4.32
CA THR A 30 -13.74 5.68 -3.43
C THR A 30 -12.57 5.72 -2.45
N SER A 31 -12.67 4.99 -1.34
CA SER A 31 -11.55 4.84 -0.43
C SER A 31 -10.48 3.90 -1.02
N LEU A 32 -9.23 4.04 -0.58
CA LEU A 32 -8.18 3.10 -0.98
C LEU A 32 -8.50 1.67 -0.53
N GLY A 33 -9.15 1.51 0.63
CA GLY A 33 -9.57 0.21 1.14
C GLY A 33 -10.61 -0.45 0.23
N ASP A 34 -11.69 0.28 -0.07
CA ASP A 34 -12.76 -0.26 -0.93
C ASP A 34 -12.25 -0.53 -2.36
N LEU A 35 -11.34 0.30 -2.89
CA LEU A 35 -10.67 0.04 -4.17
C LEU A 35 -9.86 -1.27 -4.14
N LEU A 36 -9.04 -1.46 -3.09
CA LEU A 36 -8.22 -2.68 -2.95
C LEU A 36 -9.09 -3.92 -2.77
N GLU A 37 -10.12 -3.85 -1.92
CA GLU A 37 -11.08 -4.94 -1.72
C GLU A 37 -11.78 -5.30 -3.04
N GLY A 38 -12.22 -4.30 -3.82
CA GLY A 38 -12.81 -4.53 -5.14
C GLY A 38 -11.86 -5.21 -6.12
N ILE A 39 -10.60 -4.78 -6.21
CA ILE A 39 -9.58 -5.43 -7.06
C ILE A 39 -9.38 -6.89 -6.66
N VAL A 40 -9.25 -7.16 -5.36
CA VAL A 40 -9.00 -8.51 -4.83
C VAL A 40 -10.19 -9.43 -5.06
N LEU A 41 -11.42 -8.96 -4.86
CA LEU A 41 -12.63 -9.75 -5.11
C LEU A 41 -12.72 -10.20 -6.58
N HIS A 42 -12.55 -9.29 -7.53
CA HIS A 42 -12.54 -9.66 -8.95
C HIS A 42 -11.39 -10.63 -9.27
N ALA A 43 -10.20 -10.43 -8.68
CA ALA A 43 -9.06 -11.33 -8.88
C ALA A 43 -9.34 -12.75 -8.33
N PHE A 44 -10.04 -12.87 -7.20
CA PHE A 44 -10.46 -14.17 -6.66
C PHE A 44 -11.49 -14.86 -7.54
N GLU A 45 -12.32 -14.11 -8.27
CA GLU A 45 -13.30 -14.62 -9.23
C GLU A 45 -12.71 -14.85 -10.63
N GLY A 46 -11.44 -14.47 -10.86
CA GLY A 46 -10.80 -14.56 -12.17
C GLY A 46 -11.29 -13.51 -13.17
N GLU A 47 -11.94 -12.45 -12.70
CA GLU A 47 -12.52 -11.38 -13.50
C GLU A 47 -11.60 -10.16 -13.65
N GLN A 48 -11.94 -9.29 -14.61
CA GLN A 48 -11.23 -8.02 -14.81
C GLN A 48 -11.79 -6.95 -13.85
N ALA A 49 -10.95 -6.47 -12.93
CA ALA A 49 -11.34 -5.44 -11.95
C ALA A 49 -11.67 -4.07 -12.56
N PHE A 50 -11.22 -3.79 -13.79
CA PHE A 50 -11.33 -2.47 -14.41
C PHE A 50 -11.84 -2.56 -15.85
N SER A 51 -12.74 -1.64 -16.19
CA SER A 51 -13.18 -1.41 -17.57
C SER A 51 -12.09 -0.78 -18.44
N ALA A 52 -12.20 -0.92 -19.76
CA ALA A 52 -11.25 -0.33 -20.72
C ALA A 52 -11.01 1.19 -20.52
N PRO A 53 -12.03 2.03 -20.28
CA PRO A 53 -11.81 3.45 -19.96
C PRO A 53 -11.01 3.66 -18.67
N THR A 54 -11.23 2.82 -17.66
CA THR A 54 -10.49 2.89 -16.38
C THR A 54 -9.05 2.43 -16.56
N LEU A 55 -8.80 1.40 -17.37
CA LEU A 55 -7.45 0.98 -17.73
C LEU A 55 -6.66 2.08 -18.46
N ALA A 56 -7.31 2.84 -19.35
CA ALA A 56 -6.68 3.99 -19.99
C ALA A 56 -6.29 5.08 -18.97
N GLN A 57 -7.17 5.38 -18.00
CA GLN A 57 -6.84 6.30 -16.91
C GLN A 57 -5.67 5.80 -16.06
N ILE A 58 -5.64 4.50 -15.74
CA ILE A 58 -4.52 3.88 -15.02
C ILE A 58 -3.21 4.03 -15.81
N ALA A 59 -3.24 3.82 -17.13
CA ALA A 59 -2.06 3.98 -17.97
C ALA A 59 -1.49 5.41 -17.91
N GLU A 60 -2.35 6.44 -17.91
CA GLU A 60 -1.91 7.84 -17.75
C GLU A 60 -1.34 8.10 -16.35
N LEU A 61 -1.99 7.59 -15.30
CA LEU A 61 -1.46 7.70 -13.93
C LEU A 61 -0.10 7.00 -13.78
N LYS A 62 0.09 5.82 -14.41
CA LYS A 62 1.37 5.13 -14.45
C LYS A 62 2.46 6.00 -15.06
N LYS A 63 2.18 6.72 -16.16
CA LYS A 63 3.14 7.65 -16.77
C LYS A 63 3.49 8.81 -15.82
N ILE A 64 2.48 9.43 -15.19
CA ILE A 64 2.66 10.55 -14.25
C ILE A 64 3.56 10.16 -13.08
N TYR A 65 3.35 8.98 -12.50
CA TYR A 65 4.13 8.49 -11.36
C TYR A 65 5.37 7.66 -11.74
N GLY A 66 5.64 7.50 -13.03
CA GLY A 66 6.75 6.71 -13.54
C GLY A 66 6.70 5.23 -13.11
N LEU A 67 5.50 4.63 -13.01
CA LEU A 67 5.35 3.21 -12.69
C LEU A 67 5.48 2.35 -13.94
N ASP A 68 6.60 1.64 -14.04
CA ASP A 68 6.95 0.72 -15.13
C ASP A 68 6.69 -0.76 -14.79
N LEU A 69 6.41 -1.07 -13.52
CA LEU A 69 6.12 -2.44 -13.09
C LEU A 69 4.89 -3.06 -13.77
N THR A 70 4.97 -4.38 -13.92
CA THR A 70 3.98 -5.26 -14.51
C THR A 70 3.66 -6.42 -13.58
N ALA A 71 2.65 -7.23 -13.93
CA ALA A 71 2.34 -8.44 -13.18
C ALA A 71 3.49 -9.47 -13.17
N ALA A 72 4.37 -9.46 -14.19
CA ALA A 72 5.52 -10.35 -14.26
C ALA A 72 6.58 -10.05 -13.19
N ASP A 73 6.62 -8.80 -12.68
CA ASP A 73 7.53 -8.38 -11.62
C ASP A 73 7.01 -8.78 -10.22
N SER A 74 5.77 -9.27 -10.13
CA SER A 74 5.17 -9.68 -8.87
C SER A 74 6.02 -10.75 -8.19
N HIS A 75 6.23 -10.60 -6.88
CA HIS A 75 7.07 -11.47 -6.04
C HIS A 75 8.57 -11.48 -6.36
N GLN A 76 9.03 -10.68 -7.34
CA GLN A 76 10.44 -10.55 -7.71
C GLN A 76 11.06 -9.21 -7.28
N LEU A 77 10.28 -8.32 -6.65
CA LEU A 77 10.76 -7.01 -6.21
C LEU A 77 11.72 -7.13 -5.03
N VAL A 78 12.85 -6.41 -5.11
CA VAL A 78 13.87 -6.35 -4.06
C VAL A 78 13.88 -4.96 -3.43
N GLU A 79 13.91 -4.89 -2.10
CA GLU A 79 14.03 -3.62 -1.39
C GLU A 79 15.42 -3.01 -1.61
N THR A 80 15.48 -1.72 -1.94
CA THR A 80 16.76 -0.99 -1.97
C THR A 80 17.41 -0.99 -0.58
N GLU A 81 18.74 -0.97 -0.50
CA GLU A 81 19.45 -0.91 0.80
C GLU A 81 18.96 0.25 1.68
N ARG A 82 18.61 1.39 1.06
CA ARG A 82 18.03 2.54 1.76
C ARG A 82 16.69 2.21 2.41
N ALA A 83 15.81 1.48 1.72
CA ALA A 83 14.52 1.03 2.27
C ALA A 83 14.70 0.02 3.40
N VAL A 84 15.64 -0.92 3.25
CA VAL A 84 15.99 -1.89 4.29
C VAL A 84 16.50 -1.17 5.55
N ARG A 85 17.43 -0.22 5.39
CA ARG A 85 18.00 0.57 6.51
C ARG A 85 16.97 1.48 7.17
N ALA A 86 16.09 2.13 6.42
CA ALA A 86 15.03 2.98 6.96
C ALA A 86 14.11 2.21 7.92
N THR A 87 13.97 0.90 7.70
CA THR A 87 13.05 0.08 8.47
C THR A 87 13.71 -0.73 9.57
N ALA A 88 15.00 -1.06 9.43
CA ALA A 88 15.81 -1.60 10.51
C ALA A 88 16.11 -0.57 11.63
N LYS A 89 16.14 0.73 11.31
CA LYS A 89 16.57 1.80 12.24
C LYS A 89 15.50 2.30 13.23
N ARG A 90 14.47 1.51 13.55
CA ARG A 90 13.55 1.78 14.67
C ARG A 90 13.94 0.93 15.90
N PRO A 91 14.91 1.34 16.74
CA PRO A 91 15.01 0.79 18.08
C PRO A 91 13.84 1.31 18.94
N ALA A 92 13.30 0.43 19.79
CA ALA A 92 12.24 0.71 20.75
C ALA A 92 12.69 1.79 21.76
N ALA A 93 12.31 3.04 21.51
CA ALA A 93 12.54 4.15 22.43
C ALA A 93 11.51 4.19 23.57
N THR A 94 11.31 3.10 24.32
CA THR A 94 10.53 3.13 25.58
C THR A 94 10.98 2.03 26.56
N ALA A 95 12.20 2.12 27.11
CA ALA A 95 12.59 1.23 28.20
C ALA A 95 13.71 1.76 29.12
N LYS A 96 13.73 3.05 29.50
CA LYS A 96 14.48 3.48 30.71
C LYS A 96 14.15 4.89 31.20
N ARG A 97 13.00 5.07 31.85
CA ARG A 97 12.72 6.29 32.65
C ARG A 97 11.89 6.01 33.91
N ARG A 98 12.19 4.94 34.65
CA ARG A 98 11.71 4.76 36.04
C ARG A 98 12.71 3.92 36.85
N SER A 99 13.83 4.51 37.22
CA SER A 99 14.63 4.08 38.37
C SER A 99 15.63 5.18 38.67
N GLY A 100 15.42 5.93 39.76
CA GLY A 100 16.34 6.98 40.18
C GLY A 100 15.66 8.27 40.62
N ARG A 101 14.78 8.20 41.63
CA ARG A 101 14.63 9.28 42.61
C ARG A 101 13.99 8.73 43.88
N ASN A 102 14.77 7.95 44.62
CA ASN A 102 14.59 7.82 46.07
C ASN A 102 15.99 7.72 46.69
N ARG A 103 16.18 8.32 47.87
CA ARG A 103 17.42 8.82 48.52
C ARG A 103 17.60 10.33 48.24
N SER A 104 17.50 11.23 49.21
CA SER A 104 17.75 11.15 50.65
C SER A 104 16.76 12.00 51.45
#